data_AF-A0A533UM31-F1
#
_entry.id   AF-A0A533UM31-F1
#
_cell.length_a   1.000
_cell.length_b   1.000
_cell.length_c   1.000
_cell.angle_alpha   90.00
_cell.angle_beta   90.00
_cell.angle_gamma   90.00
#
_symmetry.space_group_name_H-M   'P 1'
#
loop_
_entity.id
_entity.type
_entity.pdbx_description
1 polymer ?
#
loop_
_entity_poly.entity_id
_entity_poly.type
_entity_poly.pdbx_seq_one_letter_code
_entity_poly.pdbx_strand_id
1 'polypeptide(L)'
;MSRLRYWKLSVDEFRQAQYDPKKVLIWEIKCAKDDQGTHFGVFCYRNGTSWDYTSVHGIVFYYNQLKRDEVEKIAKFLKDKFGGEQAEKGERVFLKNSREIYLSKDIADLAVELEKTFEVSTELTVELENFSVPEQEQSNLPSNKILPIPGK
;
A
#
# COMPACT_ATOMS: atom_id res chain seq x y z
N MET A 1 -17.83 -5.15 12.85
CA MET A 1 -16.48 -4.69 13.29
C MET A 1 -16.18 -3.37 12.61
N SER A 2 -15.68 -2.35 13.33
CA SER A 2 -15.40 -1.04 12.72
C SER A 2 -14.10 -1.06 11.93
N ARG A 3 -14.10 -0.43 10.76
CA ARG A 3 -12.93 -0.23 9.91
C ARG A 3 -12.75 1.25 9.66
N LEU A 4 -11.51 1.72 9.77
CA LEU A 4 -11.16 3.11 9.55
C LEU A 4 -10.07 3.15 8.50
N ARG A 5 -10.26 4.00 7.50
CA ARG A 5 -9.26 4.27 6.48
C ARG A 5 -8.72 5.67 6.68
N TYR A 6 -7.39 5.79 6.69
CA TYR A 6 -6.71 7.06 6.55
C TYR A 6 -6.11 7.09 5.15
N TRP A 7 -6.39 8.16 4.41
CA TRP A 7 -6.03 8.31 3.00
C TRP A 7 -5.41 9.68 2.77
N LYS A 8 -4.73 9.87 1.64
CA LYS A 8 -4.01 11.11 1.33
C LYS A 8 -2.93 11.47 2.34
N LEU A 9 -2.31 10.46 2.95
CA LEU A 9 -1.26 10.65 3.94
C LEU A 9 0.05 10.99 3.24
N SER A 10 0.76 12.01 3.74
CA SER A 10 2.15 12.25 3.34
C SER A 10 3.07 11.21 3.97
N VAL A 11 4.28 11.09 3.42
CA VAL A 11 5.34 10.25 4.00
C VAL A 11 5.60 10.61 5.46
N ASP A 12 5.66 11.91 5.80
CA ASP A 12 5.98 12.36 7.16
C ASP A 12 4.85 12.07 8.15
N GLU A 13 3.60 12.31 7.75
CA GLU A 13 2.42 11.93 8.55
C GLU A 13 2.42 10.42 8.79
N PHE A 14 2.66 9.61 7.75
CA PHE A 14 2.64 8.16 7.88
C PHE A 14 3.80 7.63 8.71
N ARG A 15 5.01 8.17 8.53
CA ARG A 15 6.21 7.73 9.26
C ARG A 15 6.07 7.95 10.77
N GLN A 16 5.32 8.96 11.19
CA GLN A 16 5.05 9.27 12.60
C GLN A 16 3.85 8.50 13.18
N ALA A 17 3.09 7.79 12.33
CA ALA A 17 1.91 7.06 12.73
C ALA A 17 2.23 5.92 13.71
N GLN A 18 1.39 5.79 14.74
CA GLN A 18 1.44 4.77 15.77
C GLN A 18 0.16 3.95 15.74
N TYR A 19 0.29 2.65 15.47
CA TYR A 19 -0.80 1.69 15.50
C TYR A 19 -0.22 0.29 15.70
N ASP A 20 -1.04 -0.67 16.15
CA ASP A 20 -0.66 -2.08 16.15
C ASP A 20 -0.63 -2.60 14.70
N PRO A 21 0.52 -3.07 14.18
CA PRO A 21 0.61 -3.62 12.83
C PRO A 21 -0.38 -4.76 12.57
N LYS A 22 -0.79 -5.50 13.61
CA LYS A 22 -1.77 -6.58 13.50
C LYS A 22 -3.15 -6.08 13.05
N LYS A 23 -3.48 -4.82 13.32
CA LYS A 23 -4.75 -4.20 12.94
C LYS A 23 -4.77 -3.69 11.50
N VAL A 24 -3.63 -3.65 10.81
CA VAL A 24 -3.59 -3.21 9.41
C VAL A 24 -4.24 -4.25 8.51
N LEU A 25 -5.35 -3.90 7.86
CA LEU A 25 -6.01 -4.72 6.85
C LEU A 25 -5.39 -4.50 5.47
N ILE A 26 -5.15 -3.23 5.13
CA ILE A 26 -4.66 -2.80 3.82
C ILE A 26 -3.70 -1.63 4.05
N TRP A 27 -2.62 -1.58 3.28
CA TRP A 27 -1.96 -0.32 2.99
C TRP A 27 -1.70 -0.20 1.49
N GLU A 28 -1.63 1.05 1.03
CA GLU A 28 -1.38 1.44 -0.35
C GLU A 28 -0.36 2.57 -0.37
N ILE A 29 0.56 2.51 -1.33
CA ILE A 29 1.39 3.63 -1.78
C ILE A 29 1.03 3.91 -3.22
N LYS A 30 0.24 4.95 -3.45
CA LYS A 30 -0.07 5.44 -4.78
C LYS A 30 1.09 6.26 -5.30
N CYS A 31 1.56 5.93 -6.50
CA CYS A 31 2.70 6.52 -7.17
C CYS A 31 2.25 7.17 -8.48
N ALA A 32 2.00 8.48 -8.47
CA ALA A 32 1.56 9.23 -9.66
C ALA A 32 2.76 9.82 -10.41
N LYS A 33 2.85 9.50 -11.70
CA LYS A 33 3.95 9.93 -12.58
C LYS A 33 3.64 11.24 -13.30
N ASP A 34 2.39 11.44 -13.69
CA ASP A 34 1.92 12.65 -14.35
C ASP A 34 0.46 12.95 -14.02
N ASP A 35 0.00 14.14 -14.42
CA ASP A 35 -1.39 14.58 -14.28
C ASP A 35 -2.32 13.97 -15.35
N GLN A 36 -1.78 13.20 -16.32
CA GLN A 36 -2.54 12.58 -17.41
C GLN A 36 -3.06 11.18 -17.04
N GLY A 37 -2.79 10.74 -15.80
CA GLY A 37 -3.30 9.50 -15.24
C GLY A 37 -2.33 8.34 -15.29
N THR A 38 -1.08 8.54 -15.72
CA THR A 38 -0.03 7.51 -15.62
C THR A 38 0.35 7.32 -14.16
N HIS A 39 0.12 6.13 -13.62
CA HIS A 39 0.45 5.82 -12.23
C HIS A 39 0.60 4.32 -12.00
N PHE A 40 1.17 3.98 -10.86
CA PHE A 40 1.05 2.66 -10.26
C PHE A 40 0.74 2.80 -8.77
N GLY A 41 0.21 1.75 -8.16
CA GLY A 41 0.00 1.67 -6.72
C GLY A 41 0.55 0.36 -6.20
N VAL A 42 1.30 0.42 -5.11
CA VAL A 42 1.82 -0.77 -4.41
C VAL A 42 0.95 -1.03 -3.20
N PHE A 43 0.50 -2.26 -3.04
CA PHE A 43 -0.45 -2.65 -2.01
C PHE A 43 0.01 -3.89 -1.27
N CYS A 44 -0.46 -4.00 -0.03
CA CYS A 44 -0.51 -5.25 0.70
C CYS A 44 -1.90 -5.40 1.33
N TYR A 45 -2.48 -6.58 1.17
CA TYR A 45 -3.77 -6.94 1.73
C TYR A 45 -3.54 -8.09 2.72
N ARG A 46 -3.82 -7.87 4.01
CA ARG A 46 -3.61 -8.89 5.06
C ARG A 46 -4.35 -10.20 4.77
N ASN A 47 -5.54 -10.10 4.19
CA ASN A 47 -6.37 -11.25 3.83
C ASN A 47 -6.12 -11.76 2.39
N GLY A 48 -5.01 -11.32 1.78
CA GLY A 48 -4.63 -11.61 0.42
C GLY A 48 -5.37 -10.80 -0.63
N THR A 49 -4.79 -10.75 -1.82
CA THR A 49 -5.38 -10.14 -3.01
C THR A 49 -6.13 -11.20 -3.82
N SER A 50 -7.35 -10.86 -4.28
CA SER A 50 -8.15 -11.80 -5.08
C SER A 50 -7.48 -12.12 -6.42
N TRP A 51 -7.25 -13.42 -6.62
CA TRP A 51 -6.96 -14.08 -7.87
C TRP A 51 -8.09 -15.07 -8.17
N ASP A 52 -9.07 -14.61 -8.95
CA ASP A 52 -10.33 -15.36 -9.17
C ASP A 52 -10.99 -15.70 -7.83
N TYR A 53 -11.21 -16.99 -7.57
CA TYR A 53 -11.83 -17.52 -6.35
C TYR A 53 -10.82 -17.78 -5.21
N THR A 54 -9.55 -17.41 -5.40
CA THR A 54 -8.48 -17.65 -4.43
C THR A 54 -7.83 -16.35 -3.95
N SER A 55 -7.35 -16.35 -2.71
CA SER A 55 -6.54 -15.25 -2.18
C SER A 55 -5.06 -15.55 -2.38
N VAL A 56 -4.34 -14.56 -2.89
CA VAL A 56 -2.87 -14.59 -3.05
C VAL A 56 -2.26 -13.64 -2.02
N HIS A 57 -1.37 -14.16 -1.18
CA HIS A 57 -0.64 -13.37 -0.20
C HIS A 57 0.66 -12.80 -0.79
N GLY A 58 1.13 -11.69 -0.23
CA GLY A 58 2.29 -10.94 -0.68
C GLY A 58 1.96 -9.54 -1.22
N ILE A 59 3.00 -8.84 -1.65
CA ILE A 59 2.91 -7.53 -2.29
C ILE A 59 2.31 -7.68 -3.70
N VAL A 60 1.43 -6.75 -4.05
CA VAL A 60 0.88 -6.60 -5.40
C VAL A 60 1.03 -5.15 -5.82
N PHE A 61 1.26 -4.90 -7.10
CA PHE A 61 1.09 -3.57 -7.65
C PHE A 61 0.13 -3.56 -8.83
N TYR A 62 -0.62 -2.46 -8.91
CA TYR A 62 -1.57 -2.15 -9.97
C TYR A 62 -0.98 -1.00 -10.76
N TYR A 63 -1.19 -0.96 -12.07
CA TYR A 63 -0.67 0.13 -12.88
C TYR A 63 -1.68 0.61 -13.92
N ASN A 64 -1.47 1.81 -14.43
CA ASN A 64 -2.24 2.39 -15.51
C ASN A 64 -1.30 3.11 -16.48
N GLN A 65 -1.44 2.81 -17.77
CA GLN A 65 -0.70 3.44 -18.88
C GLN A 65 0.84 3.39 -18.75
N LEU A 66 1.39 2.42 -18.00
CA LEU A 66 2.83 2.18 -17.95
C LEU A 66 3.31 1.37 -19.15
N LYS A 67 4.50 1.71 -19.65
CA LYS A 67 5.21 0.89 -20.64
C LYS A 67 5.69 -0.41 -20.01
N ARG A 68 5.83 -1.45 -20.83
CA ARG A 68 6.19 -2.79 -20.36
C ARG A 68 7.54 -2.81 -19.61
N ASP A 69 8.52 -2.07 -20.09
CA ASP A 69 9.85 -1.98 -19.46
C ASP A 69 9.79 -1.32 -18.08
N GLU A 70 8.89 -0.36 -17.86
CA GLU A 70 8.65 0.25 -16.55
C GLU A 70 7.99 -0.73 -15.59
N VAL A 71 6.99 -1.48 -16.05
CA VAL A 71 6.33 -2.54 -15.27
C VAL A 71 7.36 -3.58 -14.82
N GLU A 72 8.26 -4.02 -15.71
CA GLU A 72 9.32 -4.97 -15.38
C GLU A 72 10.34 -4.41 -14.40
N LYS A 73 10.70 -3.12 -14.51
CA LYS A 73 11.59 -2.45 -13.54
C LYS A 73 10.96 -2.38 -12.15
N ILE A 74 9.67 -2.03 -12.05
CA ILE A 74 8.94 -1.98 -10.76
C ILE A 74 8.85 -3.38 -10.16
N ALA A 75 8.47 -4.39 -10.96
CA ALA A 75 8.39 -5.77 -10.52
C ALA A 75 9.73 -6.28 -10.00
N LYS A 76 10.83 -5.99 -10.72
CA LYS A 76 12.18 -6.34 -10.29
C LYS A 76 12.56 -5.65 -8.98
N PHE A 77 12.34 -4.34 -8.88
CA PHE A 77 12.63 -3.57 -7.66
C PHE A 77 11.92 -4.16 -6.43
N LEU A 78 10.61 -4.41 -6.54
CA LEU A 78 9.82 -4.97 -5.43
C LEU A 78 10.24 -6.41 -5.11
N LYS A 79 10.50 -7.24 -6.14
CA LYS A 79 10.96 -8.63 -5.95
C LYS A 79 12.33 -8.70 -5.28
N ASP A 80 13.27 -7.84 -5.65
CA ASP A 80 14.59 -7.80 -5.04
C ASP A 80 14.51 -7.39 -3.54
N LYS A 81 13.48 -6.63 -3.14
CA LYS A 81 13.24 -6.20 -1.75
C LYS A 81 12.41 -7.17 -0.90
N PHE A 82 11.40 -7.81 -1.49
CA PHE A 82 10.41 -8.63 -0.76
C PHE A 82 10.42 -10.11 -1.15
N GLY A 83 11.13 -10.49 -2.21
CA GLY A 83 11.11 -11.84 -2.78
C GLY A 83 9.79 -12.16 -3.48
N GLY A 84 9.40 -13.43 -3.43
CA GLY A 84 8.16 -13.94 -4.01
C GLY A 84 8.26 -14.33 -5.49
N GLU A 85 7.22 -15.04 -5.94
CA GLU A 85 7.05 -15.47 -7.33
C GLU A 85 6.24 -14.41 -8.10
N GLN A 86 6.81 -13.88 -9.17
CA GLN A 86 6.11 -12.91 -10.02
C GLN A 86 5.03 -13.61 -10.84
N ALA A 87 3.81 -13.06 -10.81
CA ALA A 87 2.71 -13.46 -11.68
C ALA A 87 1.92 -12.24 -12.10
N GLU A 88 1.28 -12.28 -13.28
CA GLU A 88 0.58 -11.13 -13.83
C GLU A 88 -0.85 -11.49 -14.23
N LYS A 89 -1.78 -10.54 -14.07
CA LYS A 89 -3.17 -10.70 -14.47
C LYS A 89 -3.82 -9.35 -14.81
N GLY A 90 -3.86 -9.05 -16.11
CA GLY A 90 -4.21 -7.72 -16.58
C GLY A 90 -3.19 -6.71 -16.09
N GLU A 91 -3.64 -5.57 -15.59
CA GLU A 91 -2.83 -4.47 -15.09
C GLU A 91 -2.40 -4.65 -13.63
N ARG A 92 -2.19 -5.92 -13.23
CA ARG A 92 -1.82 -6.32 -11.87
C ARG A 92 -0.64 -7.25 -11.93
N VAL A 93 0.37 -6.95 -11.11
CA VAL A 93 1.55 -7.79 -10.93
C VAL A 93 1.64 -8.18 -9.47
N PHE A 94 1.66 -9.48 -9.24
CA PHE A 94 1.70 -10.11 -7.92
C PHE A 94 3.11 -10.62 -7.66
N LEU A 95 3.59 -10.42 -6.43
CA LEU A 95 4.75 -11.12 -5.90
C LEU A 95 4.23 -12.15 -4.88
N LYS A 96 3.79 -13.30 -5.39
CA LYS A 96 3.15 -14.35 -4.60
C LYS A 96 4.08 -14.82 -3.49
N ASN A 97 3.55 -14.93 -2.28
CA ASN A 97 4.29 -15.35 -1.08
C ASN A 97 5.52 -14.49 -0.78
N SER A 98 5.55 -13.25 -1.27
CA SER A 98 6.58 -12.27 -0.88
C SER A 98 6.38 -11.84 0.57
N ARG A 99 7.45 -11.35 1.18
CA ARG A 99 7.43 -10.81 2.54
C ARG A 99 6.52 -9.58 2.61
N GLU A 100 5.52 -9.63 3.48
CA GLU A 100 4.62 -8.52 3.77
C GLU A 100 5.20 -7.63 4.89
N ILE A 101 4.90 -6.33 4.85
CA ILE A 101 5.28 -5.34 5.86
C ILE A 101 4.02 -4.65 6.39
N TYR A 102 4.04 -4.23 7.66
CA TYR A 102 2.89 -3.58 8.29
C TYR A 102 3.27 -2.46 9.26
N LEU A 103 4.56 -2.18 9.40
CA LEU A 103 5.04 -1.08 10.24
C LEU A 103 4.96 0.22 9.45
N SER A 104 4.47 1.28 10.09
CA SER A 104 4.34 2.61 9.49
C SER A 104 5.65 3.12 8.90
N LYS A 105 6.75 2.95 9.64
CA LYS A 105 8.10 3.32 9.21
C LYS A 105 8.54 2.57 7.95
N ASP A 106 8.36 1.25 7.88
CA ASP A 106 8.80 0.43 6.74
C ASP A 106 8.05 0.82 5.46
N ILE A 107 6.74 1.10 5.57
CA ILE A 107 5.89 1.52 4.45
C ILE A 107 6.25 2.94 4.00
N ALA A 108 6.49 3.86 4.94
CA ALA A 108 6.93 5.22 4.61
C ALA A 108 8.32 5.24 3.95
N ASP A 109 9.24 4.40 4.42
CA ASP A 109 10.57 4.27 3.82
C ASP A 109 10.48 3.67 2.40
N LEU A 110 9.60 2.68 2.18
CA LEU A 110 9.28 2.19 0.83
C LEU A 110 8.74 3.30 -0.08
N ALA A 111 7.84 4.15 0.42
CA ALA A 111 7.30 5.26 -0.37
C ALA A 111 8.41 6.23 -0.82
N VAL A 112 9.33 6.60 0.07
CA VAL A 112 10.49 7.44 -0.29
C VAL A 112 11.38 6.78 -1.34
N GLU A 113 11.61 5.48 -1.23
CA GLU A 113 12.41 4.76 -2.22
C GLU A 113 11.71 4.69 -3.58
N LEU A 114 10.39 4.45 -3.61
CA LEU A 114 9.60 4.45 -4.85
C LEU A 114 9.61 5.83 -5.51
N GLU A 115 9.37 6.88 -4.74
CA GLU A 115 9.42 8.28 -5.20
C GLU A 115 10.74 8.60 -5.89
N LYS A 116 11.86 8.29 -5.24
CA LYS A 116 13.21 8.56 -5.77
C LYS A 116 13.58 7.68 -6.95
N THR A 117 13.22 6.39 -6.92
CA THR A 117 13.65 5.42 -7.93
C THR A 117 12.90 5.61 -9.24
N PHE A 118 11.62 5.99 -9.17
CA PHE A 118 10.73 6.08 -10.33
C PHE A 118 10.32 7.52 -10.68
N GLU A 119 10.85 8.51 -9.95
CA GLU A 119 10.55 9.94 -10.15
C GLU A 119 9.04 10.21 -10.13
N VAL A 120 8.37 9.68 -9.11
CA VAL A 120 6.89 9.73 -8.94
C VAL A 120 6.52 10.45 -7.65
N SER A 121 5.38 11.11 -7.62
CA SER A 121 4.79 11.59 -6.36
C SER A 121 4.13 10.44 -5.60
N THR A 122 4.25 10.43 -4.26
CA THR A 122 3.69 9.37 -3.42
C THR A 122 2.58 9.86 -2.49
N GLU A 123 1.53 9.04 -2.38
CA GLU A 123 0.42 9.24 -1.45
C GLU A 123 0.12 7.91 -0.74
N LEU A 124 0.04 7.94 0.60
CA LEU A 124 -0.16 6.74 1.40
C LEU A 124 -1.61 6.60 1.89
N THR A 125 -2.06 5.36 2.00
CA THR A 125 -3.33 4.99 2.61
C THR A 125 -3.13 3.77 3.53
N VAL A 126 -3.82 3.75 4.66
CA VAL A 126 -3.91 2.57 5.55
C VAL A 126 -5.35 2.34 5.99
N GLU A 127 -5.76 1.09 6.02
CA GLU A 127 -7.03 0.64 6.59
C GLU A 127 -6.75 -0.20 7.84
N LEU A 128 -7.38 0.17 8.95
CA LEU A 128 -7.22 -0.45 10.25
C LEU A 128 -8.55 -1.06 10.71
N GLU A 129 -8.49 -2.29 11.23
CA GLU A 129 -9.63 -2.94 11.90
C GLU A 129 -9.66 -2.66 13.39
N ASN A 130 -10.86 -2.52 13.96
CA ASN A 130 -11.10 -2.41 15.41
C ASN A 130 -10.21 -1.33 16.07
N PHE A 131 -10.03 -0.20 15.38
CA PHE A 131 -9.18 0.90 15.82
C PHE A 131 -10.02 1.87 16.68
N SER A 132 -9.86 1.75 17.99
CA SER A 132 -10.70 2.45 18.98
C SER A 132 -10.40 3.95 19.03
N VAL A 133 -11.32 4.75 19.61
CA VAL A 133 -11.13 6.20 19.75
C VAL A 133 -9.85 6.55 20.52
N PRO A 134 -9.53 5.92 21.67
CA PRO A 134 -8.27 6.20 22.37
C PRO A 134 -7.02 5.88 21.52
N GLU A 135 -7.07 4.82 20.72
CA GLU A 135 -5.97 4.50 19.81
C GLU A 135 -5.83 5.55 18.71
N GLN A 136 -6.95 6.04 18.16
CA GLN A 136 -6.94 7.11 17.16
C GLN A 136 -6.30 8.39 17.71
N GLU A 137 -6.66 8.80 18.94
CA GLU A 137 -6.10 9.98 19.61
C GLU A 137 -4.60 9.88 19.85
N GLN A 138 -4.07 8.67 20.05
CA GLN A 138 -2.64 8.40 20.30
C GLN A 138 -1.86 8.05 19.02
N SER A 139 -2.54 7.97 17.87
CA SER A 139 -1.95 7.39 16.67
C SER A 139 -1.07 8.32 15.85
N ASN A 140 -1.08 9.62 16.13
CA ASN A 140 -0.55 10.67 15.26
C ASN A 140 -1.13 10.68 13.83
N LEU A 141 -2.12 9.85 13.52
CA LEU A 141 -2.81 9.90 12.23
C LEU A 141 -3.76 11.10 12.21
N PRO A 142 -3.75 11.90 11.13
CA PRO A 142 -4.54 13.12 11.04
C PRO A 142 -6.05 12.84 11.02
N SER A 143 -6.77 13.40 11.99
CA SER A 143 -8.23 13.20 12.15
C SER A 143 -9.05 13.74 10.98
N ASN A 144 -8.56 14.77 10.26
CA ASN A 144 -9.21 15.31 9.07
C ASN A 144 -9.04 14.44 7.81
N LYS A 145 -8.22 13.37 7.88
CA LYS A 145 -8.02 12.41 6.79
C LYS A 145 -8.62 11.04 7.09
N ILE A 146 -9.46 10.94 8.12
CA ILE A 146 -10.15 9.69 8.45
C ILE A 146 -11.40 9.52 7.59
N LEU A 147 -11.60 8.30 7.10
CA LEU A 147 -12.80 7.84 6.43
C LEU A 147 -13.31 6.60 7.16
N PRO A 148 -14.44 6.69 7.88
CA PRO A 148 -15.11 5.51 8.38
C PRO A 148 -15.54 4.63 7.21
N ILE A 149 -15.22 3.35 7.25
CA ILE A 149 -15.71 2.39 6.27
C ILE A 149 -16.90 1.66 6.89
N PRO A 150 -18.13 1.92 6.40
CA PRO A 150 -19.30 1.18 6.83
C PRO A 150 -19.07 -0.31 6.59
N GLY A 151 -19.23 -1.09 7.64
CA GLY A 151 -19.24 -2.55 7.59
C GLY A 151 -20.43 -3.03 8.40
N LYS A 152 -21.12 -4.05 7.89
CA LYS A 152 -22.13 -4.78 8.67
C LYS A 152 -21.47 -5.55 9.81
#